data_AF-A0A2H9NVB4-F1
#
_entry.id   AF-A0A2H9NVB4-F1
#
_cell.length_a   1.000
_cell.length_b   1.000
_cell.length_c   1.000
_cell.angle_alpha   90.00
_cell.angle_beta   90.00
_cell.angle_gamma   90.00
#
_symmetry.space_group_name_H-M   'P 1'
#
loop_
_entity.id
_entity.type
_entity.pdbx_description
1 polymer ?
#
loop_
_entity_poly.entity_id
_entity_poly.type
_entity_poly.pdbx_seq_one_letter_code
_entity_poly.pdbx_strand_id
1 'polypeptide(L)'
;MAYIETLKRNKKEYYYLTKNVRLSLSKWKKIRVFLGDKKPSQEELRKYAQKIEDKSKPFSKISNYTFLSGHDAETLQDLKESYSTWLKQIPKSVKEKLS
;
A
#
# COMPACT_ATOMS: atom_id res chain seq x y z
N MET A 1 -3.72 -3.25 -2.19
CA MET A 1 -2.94 -4.49 -2.45
C MET A 1 -2.69 -5.22 -1.14
N ALA A 2 -2.77 -6.56 -1.16
CA ALA A 2 -2.36 -7.42 -0.06
C ALA A 2 -0.99 -8.04 -0.40
N TYR A 3 -0.11 -8.16 0.59
CA TYR A 3 1.24 -8.70 0.42
C TYR A 3 1.59 -9.64 1.57
N ILE A 4 2.57 -10.52 1.34
CA ILE A 4 3.08 -11.44 2.36
C ILE A 4 4.24 -10.76 3.08
N GLU A 5 4.13 -10.60 4.39
CA GLU A 5 5.17 -10.10 5.28
C GLU A 5 5.78 -11.30 6.01
N THR A 6 7.08 -11.53 5.85
CA THR A 6 7.84 -12.55 6.57
C THR A 6 8.51 -11.93 7.78
N LEU A 7 8.27 -12.51 8.95
CA LEU A 7 8.87 -12.08 10.21
C LEU A 7 9.73 -13.22 10.77
N LYS A 8 11.03 -12.97 10.94
CA LYS A 8 11.96 -13.92 11.57
C LYS A 8 12.04 -13.63 13.07
N ARG A 9 11.61 -14.59 13.91
CA ARG A 9 11.76 -14.53 15.37
C ARG A 9 12.26 -15.88 15.87
N ASN A 10 13.32 -15.89 16.67
CA ASN A 10 13.87 -17.11 17.30
C ASN A 10 14.12 -18.29 16.33
N LYS A 11 14.83 -18.05 15.22
CA LYS A 11 15.15 -19.04 14.16
C LYS A 11 13.91 -19.63 13.44
N LYS A 12 12.72 -19.08 13.66
CA LYS A 12 11.47 -19.46 12.99
C LYS A 12 11.00 -18.37 12.04
N GLU A 13 10.51 -18.77 10.86
CA GLU A 13 10.00 -17.91 9.81
C GLU A 13 8.48 -17.87 9.85
N TYR A 14 7.93 -16.74 10.29
CA TYR A 14 6.49 -16.56 10.39
C TYR A 14 5.98 -15.78 9.18
N TYR A 15 5.00 -16.34 8.48
CA TYR A 15 4.37 -15.72 7.33
C TYR A 15 3.09 -15.00 7.76
N TYR A 16 2.89 -13.79 7.25
CA TYR A 16 1.70 -13.01 7.51
C TYR A 16 1.15 -12.42 6.23
N LEU A 17 -0.14 -12.54 5.99
CA LEU A 17 -0.80 -11.79 4.94
C LEU A 17 -1.17 -10.43 5.51
N THR A 18 -0.73 -9.37 4.85
CA THR A 18 -0.94 -8.01 5.31
C THR A 18 -1.63 -7.20 4.23
N LYS A 19 -2.66 -6.47 4.62
CA LYS A 19 -3.37 -5.51 3.76
C LYS A 19 -3.51 -4.21 4.52
N ASN A 20 -2.99 -3.14 3.94
CA ASN A 20 -3.25 -1.79 4.44
C ASN A 20 -4.58 -1.31 3.88
N VAL A 21 -5.49 -0.91 4.75
CA VAL A 21 -6.80 -0.38 4.39
C VAL A 21 -6.86 1.08 4.84
N ARG A 22 -7.26 1.95 3.93
CA ARG A 22 -7.46 3.38 4.22
C ARG A 22 -8.82 3.54 4.88
N LEU A 23 -8.84 4.03 6.12
CA LEU A 23 -10.07 4.31 6.86
C LEU A 23 -10.58 5.74 6.63
N SER A 24 -9.65 6.69 6.41
CA SER A 24 -9.94 8.10 6.13
C SER A 24 -8.76 8.76 5.41
N LEU A 25 -8.86 10.06 5.10
CA LEU A 25 -7.80 10.79 4.40
C LEU A 25 -6.43 10.71 5.10
N SER A 26 -6.41 10.70 6.44
CA SER A 26 -5.19 10.67 7.25
C SER A 26 -4.97 9.38 8.04
N LYS A 27 -5.95 8.46 8.10
CA LYS A 27 -5.85 7.23 8.91
C LYS A 27 -5.77 5.98 8.04
N TRP A 28 -4.70 5.23 8.25
CA TRP A 28 -4.46 3.91 7.66
C TRP A 28 -4.54 2.84 8.74
N LYS A 29 -5.14 1.69 8.43
CA LYS A 29 -5.20 0.52 9.31
C LYS A 29 -4.51 -0.66 8.64
N LYS A 30 -3.49 -1.18 9.30
CA LYS A 30 -2.78 -2.39 8.90
C LYS A 30 -3.56 -3.62 9.39
N ILE A 31 -4.10 -4.43 8.48
CA ILE A 31 -4.73 -5.70 8.79
C ILE A 31 -3.70 -6.80 8.55
N ARG A 32 -3.38 -7.56 9.60
CA ARG A 32 -2.41 -8.66 9.56
C ARG A 32 -3.12 -9.97 9.89
N VAL A 33 -2.96 -10.97 9.04
CA VAL A 33 -3.45 -12.34 9.26
C VAL A 33 -2.25 -13.27 9.29
N PHE A 34 -2.17 -14.06 10.36
CA PHE A 34 -1.12 -15.05 10.53
C PHE A 34 -1.35 -16.24 9.59
N LEU A 35 -0.31 -16.60 8.82
CA LEU A 35 -0.33 -17.71 7.86
C LEU A 35 0.39 -18.96 8.40
N GLY A 36 1.16 -18.85 9.48
CA GLY A 36 1.92 -19.95 10.08
C GLY A 36 3.43 -19.83 9.94
N ASP A 37 4.13 -20.89 10.37
CA ASP A 37 5.60 -21.05 10.33
C ASP A 37 6.12 -21.63 8.99
N LYS A 38 5.23 -22.03 8.08
CA LYS A 38 5.58 -22.62 6.79
C LYS A 38 5.07 -21.73 5.66
N LYS A 39 5.81 -21.72 4.55
CA LYS A 39 5.38 -21.07 3.32
C LYS A 39 4.01 -21.64 2.94
N PRO A 40 2.95 -20.81 2.92
CA PRO A 40 1.60 -21.32 2.66
C PRO A 40 1.49 -21.83 1.22
N SER A 41 0.80 -22.94 1.04
CA SER A 41 0.41 -23.44 -0.28
C SER A 41 -0.57 -22.49 -0.96
N GLN A 42 -0.66 -22.52 -2.29
CA GLN A 42 -1.55 -21.65 -3.07
C GLN A 42 -3.02 -21.72 -2.63
N GLU A 43 -3.51 -22.90 -2.23
CA GLU A 43 -4.88 -23.08 -1.74
C GLU A 43 -5.14 -22.36 -0.42
N GLU A 44 -4.19 -22.43 0.52
CA GLU A 44 -4.28 -21.73 1.79
C GLU A 44 -4.21 -20.22 1.56
N LEU A 45 -3.33 -19.76 0.66
CA LEU A 45 -3.26 -18.35 0.27
C LEU A 45 -4.59 -17.81 -0.26
N ARG A 46 -5.33 -18.60 -1.06
CA ARG A 46 -6.67 -18.21 -1.53
C ARG A 46 -7.66 -18.04 -0.37
N LYS A 47 -7.70 -19.00 0.57
CA LYS A 47 -8.56 -18.90 1.75
C LYS A 47 -8.21 -17.69 2.63
N TYR A 48 -6.92 -17.44 2.84
CA TYR A 48 -6.46 -16.31 3.65
C TYR A 48 -6.67 -14.96 2.94
N ALA A 49 -6.51 -14.91 1.62
CA ALA A 49 -6.83 -13.73 0.82
C ALA A 49 -8.31 -13.39 0.94
N GLN A 50 -9.19 -14.38 0.83
CA GLN A 50 -10.62 -14.18 0.99
C GLN A 50 -10.99 -13.76 2.41
N LYS A 51 -10.37 -14.35 3.46
CA LYS A 51 -10.53 -13.89 4.85
C LYS A 51 -10.09 -12.44 5.06
N ILE A 52 -8.98 -12.02 4.45
CA ILE A 52 -8.53 -10.63 4.52
C ILE A 52 -9.48 -9.71 3.78
N GLU A 53 -9.99 -10.15 2.64
CA GLU A 53 -10.92 -9.37 1.85
C GLU A 53 -12.22 -9.15 2.62
N ASP A 54 -12.76 -10.20 3.21
CA ASP A 54 -13.99 -10.13 4.02
C ASP A 54 -13.79 -9.29 5.30
N LYS A 55 -12.65 -9.43 5.99
CA LYS A 55 -12.28 -8.53 7.10
C LYS A 55 -12.06 -7.09 6.66
N SER A 56 -11.70 -6.86 5.40
CA SER A 56 -11.48 -5.52 4.86
C SER A 56 -12.73 -4.88 4.28
N LYS A 57 -13.74 -5.65 3.83
CA LYS A 57 -15.03 -5.16 3.32
C LYS A 57 -15.69 -4.09 4.19
N PRO A 58 -15.83 -4.24 5.52
CA PRO A 58 -16.46 -3.21 6.34
C PRO A 58 -15.63 -1.91 6.44
N PHE A 59 -14.34 -1.96 6.13
CA PHE A 59 -13.42 -0.81 6.16
C PHE A 59 -13.20 -0.20 4.77
N SER A 60 -13.34 -1.00 3.73
CA SER A 60 -13.57 -0.53 2.38
C SER A 60 -15.01 -0.02 2.32
N LYS A 61 -15.21 1.24 2.72
CA LYS A 61 -16.32 1.99 2.13
C LYS A 61 -16.27 1.70 0.64
N ILE A 62 -17.42 1.38 0.04
CA ILE A 62 -17.62 1.39 -1.41
C ILE A 62 -17.44 2.85 -1.82
N SER A 63 -16.21 3.32 -1.76
CA SER A 63 -15.78 4.47 -2.49
C SER A 63 -15.90 4.01 -3.92
N ASN A 64 -16.88 4.59 -4.60
CA ASN A 64 -16.91 4.71 -6.04
C ASN A 64 -15.59 5.36 -6.46
N TYR A 65 -14.49 4.60 -6.42
CA TYR A 65 -13.22 5.04 -6.92
C TYR A 65 -13.40 5.06 -8.42
N THR A 66 -13.77 6.22 -8.95
CA THR A 66 -13.58 6.53 -10.35
C THR A 66 -12.08 6.39 -10.56
N PHE A 67 -11.67 5.32 -11.24
CA PHE A 67 -10.30 5.22 -11.71
C PHE A 67 -10.02 6.48 -12.53
N LEU A 68 -8.89 7.12 -12.28
CA LEU A 68 -8.45 8.25 -13.09
C LEU A 68 -8.42 7.79 -14.54
N SER A 69 -8.92 8.63 -15.45
CA SER A 69 -8.79 8.32 -16.88
C SER A 69 -7.31 8.25 -17.23
N GLY A 70 -6.96 7.55 -18.32
CA GLY A 70 -5.56 7.46 -18.76
C GLY A 70 -4.92 8.84 -18.93
N HIS A 71 -5.71 9.80 -19.42
CA HIS A 71 -5.30 11.20 -19.57
C HIS A 71 -5.02 11.90 -18.23
N ASP A 72 -5.87 11.71 -17.22
CA ASP A 72 -5.65 12.29 -15.89
C ASP A 72 -4.39 11.70 -15.23
N ALA A 73 -4.15 10.40 -15.43
CA ALA A 73 -2.96 9.73 -14.92
C ALA A 73 -1.67 10.24 -15.59
N GLU A 74 -1.67 10.40 -16.91
CA GLU A 74 -0.56 11.02 -17.65
C GLU A 74 -0.31 12.45 -17.19
N THR A 75 -1.36 13.26 -17.04
CA THR A 75 -1.24 14.65 -16.60
C THR A 75 -0.61 14.73 -15.21
N LEU A 76 -1.03 13.89 -14.26
CA LEU A 76 -0.43 13.85 -12.93
C LEU A 76 1.04 13.41 -12.95
N GLN A 77 1.38 12.48 -13.84
CA GLN A 77 2.75 12.00 -14.00
C GLN A 77 3.65 13.09 -14.57
N ASP A 78 3.20 13.80 -15.60
CA ASP A 78 3.92 14.94 -16.18
C ASP A 78 4.15 16.06 -15.15
N LEU A 79 3.12 16.40 -14.38
CA LEU A 79 3.19 17.43 -13.34
C LEU A 79 4.22 17.06 -12.27
N LYS A 80 4.28 15.79 -11.88
CA LYS A 80 5.26 15.25 -10.93
C LYS A 80 6.69 15.31 -11.49
N GLU A 81 6.88 14.97 -12.76
CA GLU A 81 8.20 15.00 -13.41
C GLU A 81 8.71 16.43 -13.60
N SER A 82 7.84 17.32 -14.05
CA SER A 82 8.10 18.76 -14.16
C SER A 82 8.51 19.36 -12.82
N TYR A 83 7.75 19.07 -11.75
CA TYR A 83 8.07 19.53 -10.40
C TYR A 83 9.40 18.94 -9.88
N SER A 84 9.65 17.66 -10.12
CA SER A 84 10.90 17.00 -9.71
C SER A 84 12.12 17.56 -10.43
N THR A 85 11.97 17.93 -11.70
CA THR A 85 13.02 18.55 -12.51
C THR A 85 13.31 19.96 -12.02
N TRP A 86 12.27 20.76 -11.79
CA TRP A 86 12.40 22.08 -11.19
C TRP A 86 13.08 22.03 -9.82
N LEU A 87 12.70 21.09 -8.94
CA LEU A 87 13.33 20.88 -7.64
C LEU A 87 14.83 20.53 -7.70
N LYS A 88 15.31 19.95 -8.81
CA LYS A 88 16.74 19.66 -9.02
C LYS A 88 17.51 20.90 -9.46
N GLN A 89 16.85 21.85 -10.11
CA GLN A 89 17.49 23.07 -10.63
C GLN A 89 17.54 24.20 -9.61
N ILE A 90 16.71 24.18 -8.57
CA ILE A 90 16.73 25.24 -7.55
C ILE A 90 17.97 25.17 -6.63
N PRO A 91 18.56 26.32 -6.27
CA PRO A 91 19.67 26.38 -5.31
C PRO A 91 19.26 25.86 -3.92
N LYS A 92 20.21 25.23 -3.21
CA LYS A 92 19.99 24.66 -1.86
C LYS A 92 19.39 25.67 -0.87
N SER A 93 19.82 26.93 -0.92
CA SER A 93 19.32 28.01 -0.05
C SER A 93 17.83 28.33 -0.23
N VAL A 94 17.27 28.09 -1.42
CA VAL A 94 15.83 28.25 -1.69
C VAL A 94 15.08 27.01 -1.22
N LYS A 95 15.67 25.82 -1.40
CA LYS A 95 15.10 24.54 -0.99
C LYS A 95 14.92 24.40 0.52
N GLU A 96 15.82 24.98 1.32
CA GLU A 96 15.74 24.98 2.78
C GLU A 96 14.60 25.87 3.33
N LYS A 97 14.13 26.86 2.58
CA LYS A 97 12.98 27.71 2.99
C LYS A 97 11.61 27.10 2.67
N LEU A 98 11.57 26.03 1.88
CA LEU A 98 10.35 25.34 1.43
C LEU A 98 10.02 24.08 2.25
N SER A 99 10.92 23.63 3.14
CA SER A 99 10.72 22.45 4.02
C SER A 99 10.08 22.82 5.35
#